data_AF-A0A183J9X0-F1
#
_entry.id   AF-A0A183J9X0-F1
#
_cell.length_a   1.000
_cell.length_b   1.000
_cell.length_c   1.000
_cell.angle_alpha   90.00
_cell.angle_beta   90.00
_cell.angle_gamma   90.00
#
_symmetry.space_group_name_H-M   'P 1'
#
loop_
_entity.id
_entity.type
_entity.pdbx_description
1 polymer ?
#
loop_
_entity_poly.entity_id
_entity_poly.type
_entity_poly.pdbx_seq_one_letter_code
_entity_poly.pdbx_strand_id
1 'polypeptide(L)'
;MLLANGLFQDKYMQLNQGRFLANGGCGYVLKPEFMLQENYDPSKPQALANPNPVILTIEIIAGRHLSRKEKGKGIASPVVDIEVIGLPCDTRAYRTATVCK
;
A
#
# COMPACT_ATOMS: atom_id res chain seq x y z
N MET A 1 -5.84 5.70 -17.06
CA MET A 1 -4.44 6.03 -16.73
C MET A 1 -4.48 6.80 -15.42
N LEU A 2 -3.90 6.28 -14.32
CA LEU A 2 -3.81 7.06 -13.07
C LEU A 2 -2.69 8.08 -13.28
N LEU A 3 -3.05 9.33 -13.53
CA LEU A 3 -2.08 10.41 -13.65
C LEU A 3 -1.73 10.87 -12.23
N ALA A 4 -0.57 10.46 -11.74
CA ALA A 4 0.04 11.06 -10.57
C ALA A 4 1.18 11.97 -11.07
N ASN A 5 1.28 13.19 -10.55
CA ASN A 5 2.31 14.14 -10.95
C ASN A 5 3.69 13.60 -10.52
N GLY A 6 4.51 13.15 -11.47
CA GLY A 6 5.86 12.55 -11.29
C GLY A 6 6.86 13.34 -10.44
N LEU A 7 6.55 14.60 -10.14
CA LEU A 7 7.41 15.55 -9.47
C LEU A 7 7.21 15.60 -7.95
N PHE A 8 6.08 15.10 -7.44
CA PHE A 8 5.78 15.11 -6.00
C PHE A 8 5.85 13.69 -5.43
N GLN A 9 6.67 13.49 -4.38
CA GLN A 9 6.74 12.23 -3.64
C GLN A 9 5.57 12.09 -2.66
N ASP A 10 4.34 12.20 -3.18
CA ASP A 10 3.14 11.98 -2.40
C ASP A 10 2.79 10.47 -2.30
N LYS A 11 1.82 10.15 -1.47
CA LYS A 11 1.34 8.77 -1.27
C LYS A 11 0.86 8.13 -2.57
N TYR A 12 0.21 8.90 -3.45
CA TYR A 12 -0.29 8.38 -4.72
C TYR A 12 0.83 7.98 -5.67
N MET A 13 1.91 8.77 -5.74
CA MET A 13 3.11 8.43 -6.50
C MET A 13 3.79 7.18 -5.97
N GLN A 14 3.92 7.05 -4.64
CA GLN A 14 4.51 5.85 -4.02
C GLN A 14 3.71 4.58 -4.36
N LEU A 15 2.37 4.66 -4.28
CA LEU A 15 1.47 3.56 -4.67
C LEU A 15 1.58 3.24 -6.17
N ASN A 16 1.63 4.26 -7.02
CA ASN A 16 1.74 4.10 -8.46
C ASN A 16 3.07 3.43 -8.84
N GLN A 17 4.19 3.89 -8.26
CA GLN A 17 5.51 3.30 -8.44
C GLN A 17 5.50 1.84 -7.98
N GLY A 18 5.03 1.55 -6.76
CA GLY A 18 4.94 0.18 -6.24
C GLY A 18 4.11 -0.75 -7.13
N ARG A 19 2.95 -0.28 -7.62
CA ARG A 19 2.10 -1.05 -8.54
C ARG A 19 2.81 -1.39 -9.86
N PHE A 20 3.48 -0.41 -10.46
CA PHE A 20 4.14 -0.58 -11.75
C PHE A 20 5.52 -1.27 -11.67
N LEU A 21 6.03 -1.60 -10.48
CA LEU A 21 7.14 -2.55 -10.34
C LEU A 21 6.77 -3.96 -10.81
N ALA A 22 5.47 -4.31 -10.78
CA ALA A 22 4.98 -5.53 -11.37
C ALA A 22 5.27 -5.56 -12.88
N ASN A 23 5.39 -6.77 -13.45
CA ASN A 23 5.71 -6.95 -14.87
C ASN A 23 7.04 -6.27 -15.28
N GLY A 24 8.02 -6.25 -14.38
CA GLY A 24 9.37 -5.76 -14.66
C GLY A 24 9.49 -4.26 -14.84
N GLY A 25 8.54 -3.45 -14.36
CA GLY A 25 8.70 -1.98 -14.45
C GLY A 25 8.32 -1.38 -15.81
N CYS A 26 7.71 -2.14 -16.72
CA CYS A 26 7.51 -1.71 -18.11
C CYS A 26 6.42 -0.63 -18.31
N GLY A 27 5.75 -0.21 -17.22
CA GLY A 27 4.64 0.75 -17.26
C GLY A 27 3.27 0.13 -17.59
N TYR A 28 3.19 -1.19 -17.77
CA TYR A 28 1.94 -1.91 -18.04
C TYR A 28 1.76 -3.09 -17.07
N VAL A 29 0.60 -3.11 -16.42
CA VAL A 29 0.18 -4.20 -15.53
C VAL A 29 -1.18 -4.70 -16.00
N LEU A 30 -1.28 -6.00 -16.28
CA LEU A 30 -2.53 -6.63 -16.69
C LEU A 30 -3.56 -6.53 -15.55
N LYS A 31 -4.80 -6.17 -15.89
CA LYS A 31 -5.90 -6.17 -14.91
C LYS A 31 -6.27 -7.63 -14.57
N PRO A 32 -6.59 -7.93 -13.30
CA PRO A 32 -7.17 -9.22 -12.93
C PRO A 32 -8.42 -9.53 -13.76
N GLU A 33 -8.67 -10.81 -14.03
CA GLU A 33 -9.77 -11.27 -14.89
C GLU A 33 -11.15 -10.77 -14.42
N PHE A 34 -11.41 -10.80 -13.11
CA PHE A 34 -12.68 -10.32 -12.56
C PHE A 34 -12.93 -8.82 -12.83
N MET A 35 -11.88 -8.00 -12.97
CA MET A 35 -12.01 -6.57 -13.31
C MET A 35 -12.27 -6.33 -14.81
N LEU A 36 -12.24 -7.39 -15.63
CA LEU A 36 -12.57 -7.34 -17.05
C LEU A 36 -14.03 -7.74 -17.31
N GLN A 37 -14.74 -8.26 -16.31
CA GLN A 37 -16.15 -8.63 -16.41
C GLN A 37 -17.06 -7.39 -16.39
N GLU A 38 -18.14 -7.40 -17.18
CA GLU A 38 -19.05 -6.25 -17.32
C GLU A 38 -19.81 -5.91 -16.04
N ASN A 39 -20.02 -6.90 -15.17
CA ASN A 39 -20.72 -6.75 -13.90
C ASN A 39 -19.80 -6.31 -12.74
N TYR A 40 -18.51 -6.07 -13.00
CA TYR A 40 -17.59 -5.62 -11.96
C TYR A 40 -17.88 -4.17 -11.54
N ASP A 41 -18.29 -3.99 -10.29
CA ASP A 41 -18.51 -2.69 -9.67
C ASP A 41 -17.66 -2.58 -8.38
N PRO A 42 -16.61 -1.73 -8.36
CA PRO A 42 -15.74 -1.58 -7.19
C PRO A 42 -16.48 -0.99 -5.97
N SER A 43 -17.66 -0.38 -6.15
CA SER A 43 -18.51 0.08 -5.05
C SER A 43 -19.35 -1.03 -4.44
N LYS A 44 -19.48 -2.18 -5.13
CA LYS A 44 -20.26 -3.35 -4.71
C LYS A 44 -19.38 -4.60 -4.64
N PRO A 45 -18.37 -4.64 -3.77
CA PRO A 45 -17.42 -5.76 -3.70
C PRO A 45 -18.08 -7.10 -3.33
N GLN A 46 -19.26 -7.08 -2.68
CA GLN A 46 -20.05 -8.27 -2.37
C GLN A 46 -20.62 -8.97 -3.62
N ALA A 47 -20.67 -8.29 -4.76
CA ALA A 47 -21.13 -8.85 -6.03
C ALA A 47 -20.03 -9.62 -6.79
N LEU A 48 -18.81 -9.70 -6.23
CA LEU A 48 -17.75 -10.55 -6.79
C LEU A 48 -18.21 -12.01 -6.71
N ALA A 49 -18.37 -12.63 -7.88
CA ALA A 49 -18.97 -13.96 -8.00
C ALA A 49 -18.16 -15.08 -7.30
N ASN A 50 -16.87 -14.87 -7.06
CA ASN A 50 -16.00 -15.85 -6.42
C ASN A 50 -14.87 -15.16 -5.63
N PRO A 51 -15.13 -14.67 -4.41
CA PRO A 51 -14.09 -14.08 -3.59
C PRO A 51 -13.15 -15.17 -3.09
N ASN A 52 -11.84 -15.00 -3.34
CA ASN A 52 -10.79 -15.83 -2.75
C ASN A 52 -10.08 -15.03 -1.65
N PRO A 53 -10.59 -15.01 -0.41
CA PRO A 53 -10.04 -14.19 0.66
C PRO A 53 -8.65 -14.70 1.06
N VAL A 54 -7.75 -13.77 1.35
CA VAL A 54 -6.40 -14.06 1.86
C VAL A 54 -6.25 -13.48 3.26
N ILE A 55 -5.72 -14.29 4.18
CA ILE A 55 -5.36 -13.83 5.52
C ILE A 55 -3.88 -13.43 5.52
N LEU A 56 -3.59 -12.18 5.87
CA LEU A 56 -2.25 -11.64 5.98
C LEU A 56 -1.93 -11.33 7.44
N THR A 57 -0.91 -11.98 7.98
CA THR A 57 -0.37 -11.70 9.33
C THR A 57 0.98 -11.01 9.18
N ILE A 58 1.14 -9.83 9.80
CA ILE A 58 2.37 -9.04 9.75
C ILE A 58 2.85 -8.81 11.19
N GLU A 59 4.09 -9.21 11.46
CA GLU A 59 4.78 -8.95 12.73
C GLU A 59 5.96 -8.02 12.51
N ILE A 60 5.98 -6.89 13.21
CA ILE A 60 7.10 -5.93 13.16
C ILE A 60 8.08 -6.29 14.27
N ILE A 61 9.21 -6.88 13.88
CA ILE A 61 10.23 -7.38 14.82
C ILE A 61 11.19 -6.26 15.23
N ALA A 62 11.81 -5.58 14.26
CA ALA A 62 12.82 -4.55 14.52
C ALA A 62 13.04 -3.63 13.31
N GLY A 63 13.66 -2.47 13.56
CA GLY A 63 14.15 -1.55 12.53
C GLY A 63 15.61 -1.19 12.76
N ARG A 64 16.42 -1.09 11.70
CA ARG A 64 17.85 -0.75 11.76
C ARG A 64 18.17 0.33 10.74
N HIS A 65 19.19 1.15 11.02
CA HIS A 65 19.67 2.22 10.14
C HIS A 65 18.56 3.17 9.65
N LEU A 66 17.56 3.44 10.49
CA LEU A 66 16.43 4.30 10.13
C LEU A 66 16.94 5.73 9.86
N SER A 67 16.67 6.22 8.65
CA SER A 67 17.04 7.58 8.27
C SER A 67 16.12 8.58 8.96
N ARG A 68 16.68 9.72 9.36
CA ARG A 68 15.91 10.81 9.97
C ARG A 68 15.75 11.95 8.99
N LYS A 69 14.53 12.48 8.89
CA LYS A 69 14.24 13.68 8.09
C LYS A 69 14.88 14.94 8.68
N GLU A 70 14.96 15.07 10.00
CA GLU A 70 15.54 16.24 10.69
C GLU A 70 16.90 15.93 11.35
N LYS A 71 17.99 16.46 10.79
CA LYS A 71 19.32 16.35 11.41
C LYS A 71 19.39 17.26 12.66
N GLY A 72 19.76 16.71 13.82
CA GLY A 72 20.08 17.51 15.02
C GLY A 72 19.14 17.39 16.23
N LYS A 73 17.97 16.74 16.13
CA LYS A 73 17.18 16.35 17.32
C LYS A 73 17.77 15.07 17.95
N GLY A 74 17.45 14.76 19.21
CA GLY A 74 18.01 13.65 20.04
C GLY A 74 17.85 12.22 19.48
N ILE A 75 17.47 11.22 20.28
CA ILE A 75 17.22 9.87 19.76
C ILE A 75 15.88 9.84 19.00
N ALA A 76 15.77 9.03 17.94
CA ALA A 76 14.52 8.89 17.19
C ALA A 76 13.59 7.95 17.94
N SER A 77 12.30 8.27 17.97
CA SER A 77 11.25 7.39 18.50
C SER A 77 10.45 6.82 17.33
N PRO A 78 10.94 5.73 16.70
CA PRO A 78 10.33 5.22 15.48
C PRO A 78 8.95 4.60 15.76
N VAL A 79 8.11 4.69 14.74
CA VAL A 79 6.80 4.07 14.62
C VAL A 79 6.72 3.47 13.23
N VAL A 80 6.03 2.34 13.09
CA VAL A 80 5.72 1.73 11.79
C VAL A 80 4.23 1.83 11.53
N ASP A 81 3.89 2.41 10.38
CA ASP A 81 2.55 2.44 9.81
C ASP A 81 2.43 1.34 8.75
N ILE A 82 1.33 0.58 8.81
CA ILE A 82 1.00 -0.50 7.88
C ILE A 82 -0.36 -0.19 7.29
N GLU A 83 -0.46 -0.11 5.97
CA GLU A 83 -1.71 0.16 5.28
C GLU A 83 -1.97 -0.89 4.20
N VAL A 84 -3.17 -1.47 4.21
CA VAL A 84 -3.72 -2.26 3.12
C VAL A 84 -4.56 -1.33 2.27
N ILE A 85 -4.22 -1.19 0.99
CA ILE A 85 -4.91 -0.33 0.02
C ILE A 85 -5.54 -1.23 -1.04
N GLY A 86 -6.84 -1.10 -1.25
CA GLY A 86 -7.59 -1.94 -2.18
C GLY A 86 -9.04 -1.47 -2.30
N LEU A 87 -9.98 -2.42 -2.38
CA LEU A 87 -11.40 -2.11 -2.28
C LEU A 87 -11.72 -1.51 -0.90
N PRO A 88 -12.81 -0.74 -0.76
CA PRO A 88 -13.19 -0.17 0.53
C PRO A 88 -13.34 -1.21 1.64
N CYS A 89 -13.82 -2.42 1.31
CA CYS A 89 -13.95 -3.53 2.27
C CYS A 89 -12.61 -4.05 2.79
N ASP A 90 -11.56 -3.98 1.98
CA ASP A 90 -10.22 -4.51 2.28
C ASP A 90 -9.30 -3.47 2.93
N THR A 91 -9.63 -2.20 2.79
CA THR A 91 -8.76 -1.11 3.25
C THR A 91 -8.63 -1.11 4.77
N ARG A 92 -7.40 -1.19 5.28
CA ARG A 92 -7.08 -1.23 6.72
C ARG A 92 -5.80 -0.46 6.99
N ALA A 93 -5.70 0.14 8.18
CA ALA A 93 -4.48 0.80 8.64
C ALA A 93 -4.16 0.35 10.06
N TYR A 94 -2.88 0.10 10.33
CA TYR A 94 -2.34 -0.32 11.62
C TYR A 94 -1.11 0.53 11.93
N ARG A 95 -0.86 0.74 13.22
CA ARG A 95 0.29 1.49 13.71
C ARG A 95 0.87 0.77 14.91
N THR A 96 2.19 0.60 14.93
CA THR A 96 2.88 0.07 16.11
C THR A 96 2.90 1.10 17.23
N ALA A 97 3.11 0.65 18.47
CA ALA A 97 3.48 1.57 19.54
C ALA A 97 4.80 2.28 19.20
N THR A 98 4.95 3.50 19.69
CA THR A 98 6.21 4.24 19.60
C THR A 98 7.28 3.53 20.42
N VAL A 99 8.42 3.25 19.79
CA VAL A 99 9.59 2.76 20.51
C VAL A 99 10.26 3.97 21.15
N CYS A 100 9.95 4.23 22.42
CA CYS A 100 10.65 5.24 23.22
C CYS A 100 11.94 4.63 23.77
N LYS A 101 13.03 5.41 23.72
CA LYS A 101 14.22 5.17 24.54
C LYS A 101 14.24 6.15 25.69
#